data_AF-A0ABD1DYD5-F1
#
_entry.id   AF-A0ABD1DYD5-F1
#
_cell.length_a   1.000
_cell.length_b   1.000
_cell.length_c   1.000
_cell.angle_alpha   90.00
_cell.angle_beta   90.00
_cell.angle_gamma   90.00
#
_symmetry.space_group_name_H-M   'P 1'
#
loop_
_entity.id
_entity.type
_entity.pdbx_description
1 polymer ?
#
loop_
_entity_poly.entity_id
_entity_poly.type
_entity_poly.pdbx_seq_one_letter_code
_entity_poly.pdbx_strand_id
1 'polypeptide(L)' 'MMDEDALIARAKEERAKIFQRYDLGRNAGAVIDPWEDPMYEVYHQTDR' A
#
# COMPACT_ATOMS: atom_id res chain seq x y z
N MET A 1 28.30 -15.51 -1.24
CA MET A 1 28.36 -14.04 -1.13
C MET A 1 27.06 -13.57 -1.77
N MET A 2 26.15 -12.92 -1.05
CA MET A 2 24.92 -12.42 -1.69
C MET A 2 25.34 -11.30 -2.64
N ASP A 3 25.03 -11.44 -3.93
CA ASP A 3 25.37 -10.45 -4.95
C ASP A 3 24.69 -9.12 -4.59
N GLU A 4 25.50 -8.09 -4.38
CA GLU A 4 25.08 -6.76 -3.97
C GLU A 4 24.04 -6.17 -4.93
N ASP A 5 24.18 -6.47 -6.22
CA ASP A 5 23.23 -6.10 -7.28
C ASP A 5 21.84 -6.73 -7.08
N ALA A 6 21.76 -7.97 -6.58
CA ALA A 6 20.49 -8.64 -6.31
C ALA A 6 19.78 -8.00 -5.11
N LEU A 7 20.53 -7.55 -4.10
CA LEU A 7 19.99 -6.81 -2.96
C LEU A 7 19.46 -5.44 -3.38
N ILE A 8 20.19 -4.72 -4.25
CA ILE A 8 19.77 -3.42 -4.79
C ILE A 8 18.51 -3.56 -5.66
N ALA A 9 18.44 -4.59 -6.49
CA ALA A 9 17.26 -4.85 -7.33
C ALA A 9 16.00 -5.09 -6.48
N ARG A 10 16.12 -5.94 -5.44
CA ARG A 10 15.02 -6.22 -4.51
C ARG A 10 14.58 -4.96 -3.75
N ALA A 11 15.54 -4.16 -3.27
CA ALA A 11 15.24 -2.93 -2.55
C ALA A 11 14.52 -1.89 -3.44
N LYS A 12 14.85 -1.81 -4.74
CA LYS A 12 14.14 -0.95 -5.70
C LYS A 12 12.71 -1.38 -5.91
N GLU A 13 12.46 -2.68 -6.03
CA GLU A 13 11.12 -3.23 -6.20
C GLU A 13 10.24 -2.96 -4.98
N GLU A 14 10.77 -3.18 -3.77
CA GLU A 14 10.07 -2.88 -2.52
C GLU A 14 9.74 -1.38 -2.41
N ARG A 15 10.70 -0.50 -2.74
CA ARG A 15 10.46 0.96 -2.76
C ARG A 15 9.42 1.38 -3.79
N ALA A 16 9.41 0.78 -4.98
CA ALA A 16 8.43 1.10 -6.02
C ALA A 16 7.01 0.73 -5.58
N LYS A 17 6.83 -0.43 -4.93
CA LYS A 17 5.53 -0.85 -4.37
C LYS A 17 5.01 0.11 -3.30
N ILE A 18 5.90 0.54 -2.40
CA ILE A 18 5.57 1.52 -1.35
C ILE A 18 5.22 2.86 -1.99
N PHE A 19 6.01 3.33 -2.95
CA PHE A 19 5.77 4.59 -3.63
C PHE A 19 4.43 4.59 -4.37
N GLN A 20 4.12 3.51 -5.12
CA GLN A 20 2.84 3.39 -5.83
C GLN A 20 1.63 3.42 -4.90
N ARG A 21 1.72 2.83 -3.69
CA ARG A 21 0.65 2.90 -2.68
C ARG A 21 0.32 4.33 -2.26
N TYR A 22 1.32 5.21 -2.18
CA TYR A 22 1.11 6.61 -1.80
C TYR A 22 0.85 7.54 -3.01
N ASP A 23 1.48 7.28 -4.15
CA ASP A 23 1.35 8.07 -5.38
C ASP A 23 -0.02 7.90 -6.04
N LEU A 24 -0.58 6.68 -6.03
CA LEU A 24 -1.94 6.42 -6.52
C LEU A 24 -3.00 6.96 -5.56
N GLY A 25 -2.66 7.22 -4.29
CA GLY A 25 -3.58 7.73 -3.28
C GLY A 25 -4.91 6.96 -3.27
N ARG A 26 -6.02 7.67 -3.49
CA ARG A 26 -7.39 7.13 -3.59
C ARG A 26 -7.94 7.07 -5.03
N ASN A 27 -7.06 7.12 -6.02
CA ASN A 27 -7.46 7.09 -7.42
C ASN A 27 -8.16 5.76 -7.77
N ALA A 28 -9.02 5.79 -8.80
CA ALA A 28 -9.76 4.61 -9.26
C ALA A 28 -8.79 3.48 -9.66
N GLY A 29 -8.73 2.42 -8.83
CA GLY A 29 -7.82 1.29 -8.99
C GLY A 29 -6.75 1.15 -7.90
N ALA A 30 -6.64 2.12 -6.98
CA ALA A 30 -5.79 1.99 -5.79
C ALA A 30 -6.38 0.95 -4.84
N VAL A 31 -5.61 -0.10 -4.55
CA VAL A 31 -5.95 -1.10 -3.53
C VAL A 31 -5.44 -0.56 -2.18
N ILE A 32 -6.35 0.02 -1.41
CA ILE A 32 -6.08 0.45 -0.04
C ILE A 32 -6.58 -0.65 0.89
N ASP A 33 -5.73 -1.10 1.81
CA ASP A 33 -6.18 -2.04 2.84
C ASP A 33 -7.21 -1.33 3.73
N PRO A 34 -8.34 -1.98 4.07
CA PRO A 34 -9.36 -1.37 4.92
C PRO A 34 -8.82 -0.85 6.27
N TRP A 35 -7.81 -1.49 6.85
CA TRP A 35 -7.19 -1.03 8.11
C TRP A 35 -6.21 0.14 7.94
N GLU A 36 -5.77 0.40 6.71
CA GLU A 36 -4.94 1.56 6.37
C GLU A 36 -5.77 2.77 5.90
N ASP A 37 -7.09 2.61 5.77
CA ASP A 37 -7.99 3.66 5.35
C ASP A 37 -8.57 4.43 6.57
N PRO A 38 -8.22 5.72 6.77
CA PRO A 38 -8.75 6.54 7.85
C PRO A 38 -10.26 6.80 7.77
N MET A 39 -10.89 6.58 6.61
CA MET A 39 -12.34 6.70 6.41
C MET A 39 -13.05 5.34 6.52
N TYR A 40 -12.31 4.25 6.73
CA TYR A 40 -12.91 2.94 6.95
C TYR A 40 -13.51 2.88 8.36
N GLU A 41 -14.76 3.32 8.45
CA GLU A 41 -15.51 3.34 9.70
C GLU A 41 -16.57 2.22 9.69
N VAL A 42 -16.26 1.11 10.36
CA VAL A 42 -17.16 -0.06 10.51
C VAL A 42 -18.42 0.27 11.35
N TYR A 43 -18.38 1.36 12.12
CA TYR A 43 -19.37 1.69 13.15
C TYR A 43 -20.63 2.44 12.65
N HIS A 44 -20.80 2.66 11.35
CA HIS A 44 -21.96 3.41 10.82
C HIS A 44 -23.21 2.57 10.52
N GLN A 45 -23.21 1.25 10.77
CA GLN A 45 -24.46 0.50 10.80
C GLN A 45 -25.14 0.74 12.15
N THR A 46 -25.87 1.84 12.24
CA THR A 46 -26.91 2.02 13.25
C THR A 46 -27.83 0.81 13.20
N ASP A 47 -27.94 0.13 14.34
CA ASP A 47 -28.90 -0.92 14.66
C ASP A 47 -30.26 -0.54 14.04
N ARG A 48 -30.72 -1.32 13.06
CA ARG A 48 -32.04 -1.17 12.45
C ARG A 48 -32.87 -2.40 12.73
#